data_AF-L8PP94-F1
#
_entry.id   AF-L8PP94-F1
#
_cell.length_a   1.000
_cell.length_b   1.000
_cell.length_c   1.000
_cell.angle_alpha   90.00
_cell.angle_beta   90.00
_cell.angle_gamma   90.00
#
_symmetry.space_group_name_H-M   'P 1'
#
loop_
_entity.id
_entity.type
_entity.pdbx_description
1 polymer ?
#
loop_
_entity_poly.entity_id
_entity_poly.type
_entity_poly.pdbx_seq_one_letter_code
_entity_poly.pdbx_strand_id
1 'polypeptide(L)'
;MPTPFRYTEPLPPKSATGTVAEVYAQLALDFGIAEPSTFVVLSCAPELLAPAWALLRESLIAGAGSRTGKELVALGVSLANKCPFCVDAHTVLLHATGDHALAERLARGEAPRSEEHARVLAWGRHTRVPGAALAPYPFPREHAPAYLGTALTFHFINRIASALLTENLLPAGAQRFRAVRSLAGRTLARTVRRPARPGLALALLDHPDAGEAPAWAGGTPVGLAYAALLRAALSGAGLLDTDDQELVEAILQDWDGAHPPLSLSGFPDRRERPGARLALLAALAPYRITDEDVAAWRRPEHTDHCLVHLVAYGAFLAVDRIESSFSAQISQEAV
;
A
#
# COMPACT_ATOMS: atom_id res chain seq x y z
N MET A 1 -19.01 -5.98 -18.10
CA MET A 1 -18.70 -4.86 -17.18
C MET A 1 -17.23 -4.54 -17.36
N PRO A 2 -16.81 -3.27 -17.46
CA PRO A 2 -15.39 -2.95 -17.52
C PRO A 2 -14.71 -3.47 -16.24
N THR A 3 -13.60 -4.18 -16.41
CA THR A 3 -12.78 -4.71 -15.32
C THR A 3 -12.12 -3.56 -14.55
N PRO A 4 -11.96 -3.66 -13.21
CA PRO A 4 -11.18 -2.68 -12.45
C PRO A 4 -9.68 -2.82 -12.66
N PHE A 5 -9.21 -3.92 -13.28
CA PHE A 5 -7.79 -4.23 -13.47
C PHE A 5 -7.26 -3.60 -14.76
N ARG A 6 -6.09 -2.96 -14.67
CA ARG A 6 -5.31 -2.45 -15.79
C ARG A 6 -4.16 -3.40 -16.03
N TYR A 7 -3.93 -3.77 -17.29
CA TYR A 7 -2.77 -4.55 -17.73
C TYR A 7 -2.65 -5.98 -17.21
N THR A 8 -3.57 -6.43 -16.36
CA THR A 8 -3.66 -7.78 -15.83
C THR A 8 -5.07 -8.34 -15.97
N GLU A 9 -5.16 -9.66 -16.01
CA GLU A 9 -6.39 -10.44 -16.07
C GLU A 9 -6.40 -11.47 -14.93
N PRO A 10 -6.60 -11.03 -13.66
CA PRO A 10 -6.68 -11.96 -12.53
C PRO A 10 -7.77 -13.02 -12.75
N LEU A 11 -7.48 -14.26 -12.35
CA LEU A 11 -8.46 -15.34 -12.38
C LEU A 11 -9.68 -14.99 -11.50
N PRO A 12 -10.88 -15.49 -11.83
CA PRO A 12 -12.06 -15.27 -11.01
C PRO A 12 -11.79 -15.67 -9.55
N PRO A 13 -12.07 -14.84 -8.53
CA PRO A 13 -11.72 -15.16 -7.16
C PRO A 13 -12.27 -16.49 -6.63
N LYS A 14 -13.42 -16.94 -7.17
CA LYS A 14 -14.04 -18.23 -6.87
C LYS A 14 -13.22 -19.45 -7.32
N SER A 15 -12.26 -19.28 -8.23
CA SER A 15 -11.33 -20.35 -8.63
C SER A 15 -10.04 -20.34 -7.82
N ALA A 16 -9.91 -19.46 -6.82
CA ALA A 16 -8.73 -19.42 -5.96
C ALA A 16 -8.56 -20.74 -5.20
N THR A 17 -7.32 -21.21 -5.12
CA THR A 17 -6.90 -22.38 -4.35
C THR A 17 -5.62 -22.05 -3.57
N GLY A 18 -5.22 -22.92 -2.64
CA GLY A 18 -4.01 -22.74 -1.82
C GLY A 18 -3.98 -21.41 -1.07
N THR A 19 -2.80 -20.79 -1.00
CA THR A 19 -2.54 -19.53 -0.27
C THR A 19 -3.48 -18.39 -0.68
N VAL A 20 -3.85 -18.28 -1.97
CA VAL A 20 -4.77 -17.23 -2.44
C VAL A 20 -6.16 -17.39 -1.80
N ALA A 21 -6.67 -18.62 -1.72
CA ALA A 21 -7.96 -18.90 -1.10
C ALA A 21 -7.94 -18.62 0.41
N GLU A 22 -6.84 -18.95 1.09
CA GLU A 22 -6.65 -18.68 2.52
C GLU A 22 -6.59 -17.17 2.82
N VAL A 23 -5.89 -16.40 1.97
CA VAL A 23 -5.88 -14.93 2.06
C VAL A 23 -7.28 -14.36 1.85
N TYR A 24 -8.02 -14.82 0.84
CA TYR A 24 -9.41 -14.37 0.60
C TYR A 24 -10.35 -14.71 1.77
N ALA A 25 -10.17 -15.87 2.41
CA ALA A 25 -10.92 -16.23 3.60
C ALA A 25 -10.64 -15.27 4.77
N GLN A 26 -9.36 -14.92 5.00
CA GLN A 26 -9.00 -13.93 6.03
C GLN A 26 -9.51 -12.52 5.66
N LEU A 27 -9.44 -12.10 4.40
CA LEU A 27 -9.99 -10.83 3.92
C LEU A 27 -11.49 -10.72 4.18
N ALA A 28 -12.25 -11.75 3.79
CA ALA A 28 -13.69 -11.80 4.04
C ALA A 28 -14.00 -11.66 5.54
N LEU A 29 -13.20 -12.31 6.39
CA LEU A 29 -13.40 -12.36 7.83
C LEU A 29 -13.00 -11.06 8.54
N ASP A 30 -11.80 -10.52 8.28
CA ASP A 30 -11.19 -9.42 9.03
C ASP A 30 -11.33 -8.05 8.33
N PHE A 31 -11.36 -8.02 7.00
CA PHE A 31 -11.56 -6.79 6.23
C PHE A 31 -13.04 -6.53 5.92
N GLY A 32 -13.84 -7.61 5.79
CA GLY A 32 -15.28 -7.54 5.49
C GLY A 32 -15.60 -7.39 4.02
N ILE A 33 -14.57 -7.38 3.17
CA ILE A 33 -14.67 -7.44 1.71
C ILE A 33 -13.87 -8.67 1.30
N ALA A 34 -14.52 -9.65 0.71
CA ALA A 34 -13.88 -10.92 0.35
C ALA A 34 -12.89 -10.77 -0.82
N GLU A 35 -13.23 -9.91 -1.78
CA GLU A 35 -12.52 -9.81 -3.06
C GLU A 35 -12.16 -8.34 -3.39
N PRO A 36 -11.50 -7.59 -2.49
CA PRO A 36 -11.09 -6.22 -2.79
C PRO A 36 -10.06 -6.22 -3.93
N SER A 37 -10.29 -5.38 -4.94
CA SER A 37 -9.45 -5.33 -6.15
C SER A 37 -7.97 -5.07 -5.86
N THR A 38 -7.64 -4.36 -4.77
CA THR A 38 -6.26 -4.13 -4.31
C THR A 38 -5.50 -5.39 -3.92
N PHE A 39 -6.21 -6.46 -3.59
CA PHE A 39 -5.62 -7.77 -3.29
C PHE A 39 -5.85 -8.78 -4.42
N VAL A 40 -6.99 -8.71 -5.11
CA VAL A 40 -7.23 -9.57 -6.29
C VAL A 40 -6.19 -9.31 -7.39
N VAL A 41 -5.74 -8.06 -7.56
CA VAL A 41 -4.69 -7.74 -8.54
C VAL A 41 -3.35 -8.41 -8.26
N LEU A 42 -3.10 -8.82 -7.01
CA LEU A 42 -1.89 -9.53 -6.59
C LEU A 42 -2.05 -11.06 -6.69
N SER A 43 -3.23 -11.58 -7.04
CA SER A 43 -3.52 -13.03 -6.92
C SER A 43 -2.74 -13.90 -7.90
N CYS A 44 -2.19 -13.34 -8.97
CA CYS A 44 -1.27 -14.04 -9.86
C CYS A 44 0.15 -14.18 -9.27
N ALA A 45 0.43 -13.55 -8.13
CA ALA A 45 1.70 -13.59 -7.39
C ALA A 45 1.43 -13.85 -5.89
N PRO A 46 1.06 -15.09 -5.49
CA PRO A 46 0.70 -15.43 -4.11
C PRO A 46 1.75 -15.03 -3.06
N GLU A 47 3.03 -15.12 -3.42
CA GLU A 47 4.20 -14.70 -2.65
C GLU A 47 4.23 -13.20 -2.35
N LEU A 48 3.54 -12.36 -3.14
CA LEU A 48 3.31 -10.94 -2.82
C LEU A 48 1.98 -10.72 -2.11
N LEU A 49 0.93 -11.45 -2.52
CA LEU A 49 -0.42 -11.32 -1.96
C LEU A 49 -0.44 -11.60 -0.44
N ALA A 50 0.14 -12.73 -0.02
CA ALA A 50 0.12 -13.14 1.38
C ALA A 50 0.81 -12.14 2.32
N PRO A 51 2.07 -11.71 2.07
CA PRO A 51 2.71 -10.71 2.93
C PRO A 51 2.09 -9.31 2.81
N ALA A 52 1.54 -8.92 1.65
CA ALA A 52 0.80 -7.66 1.53
C ALA A 52 -0.44 -7.65 2.43
N TRP A 53 -1.19 -8.76 2.44
CA TRP A 53 -2.33 -8.93 3.34
C TRP A 53 -1.88 -8.97 4.80
N ALA A 54 -0.83 -9.74 5.12
CA ALA A 54 -0.32 -9.83 6.49
C ALA A 54 0.10 -8.46 7.01
N LEU A 55 0.82 -7.65 6.22
CA LEU A 55 1.27 -6.34 6.67
C LEU A 55 0.08 -5.41 6.92
N LEU A 56 -0.92 -5.38 6.03
CA LEU A 56 -2.14 -4.59 6.25
C LEU A 56 -2.90 -5.07 7.49
N ARG A 57 -3.11 -6.38 7.62
CA ARG A 57 -3.88 -6.97 8.72
C ARG A 57 -3.21 -6.68 10.06
N GLU A 58 -1.92 -6.98 10.18
CA GLU A 58 -1.19 -6.86 11.44
C GLU A 58 -0.96 -5.40 11.86
N SER A 59 -0.90 -4.46 10.91
CA SER A 59 -0.77 -3.03 11.21
C SER A 59 -2.12 -2.33 11.41
N LEU A 60 -2.96 -2.26 10.36
CA LEU A 60 -4.21 -1.50 10.33
C LEU A 60 -5.32 -2.16 11.15
N ILE A 61 -5.43 -3.49 11.12
CA ILE A 61 -6.57 -4.20 11.72
C ILE A 61 -6.25 -4.62 13.16
N ALA A 62 -5.24 -5.46 13.35
CA ALA A 62 -4.91 -6.07 14.63
C ALA A 62 -3.91 -5.25 15.48
N GLY A 63 -3.13 -4.36 14.84
CA GLY A 63 -2.13 -3.55 15.53
C GLY A 63 -2.73 -2.60 16.59
N ALA A 64 -1.91 -2.19 17.55
CA ALA A 64 -2.35 -1.32 18.65
C ALA A 64 -2.86 0.06 18.19
N GLY A 65 -3.60 0.73 19.08
CA GLY A 65 -4.21 2.04 18.84
C GLY A 65 -5.55 2.02 18.10
N SER A 66 -6.17 3.19 17.96
CA SER A 66 -7.52 3.30 17.40
C SER A 66 -7.55 2.95 15.90
N ARG A 67 -8.62 2.27 15.47
CA ARG A 67 -8.84 2.00 14.04
C ARG A 67 -8.98 3.30 13.24
N THR A 68 -9.71 4.28 13.77
CA THR A 68 -9.88 5.61 13.16
C THR A 68 -8.54 6.32 12.95
N GLY A 69 -7.63 6.29 13.93
CA GLY A 69 -6.32 6.92 13.80
C GLY A 69 -5.49 6.28 12.69
N LYS A 70 -5.49 4.94 12.59
CA LYS A 70 -4.78 4.23 11.52
C LYS A 70 -5.42 4.45 10.13
N GLU A 71 -6.75 4.54 10.03
CA GLU A 71 -7.44 4.95 8.79
C GLU A 71 -7.10 6.39 8.38
N LEU A 72 -6.90 7.31 9.33
CA LEU A 72 -6.44 8.68 9.05
C LEU A 72 -5.00 8.71 8.54
N VAL A 73 -4.10 7.88 9.08
CA VAL A 73 -2.75 7.70 8.51
C VAL A 73 -2.84 7.22 7.07
N ALA A 74 -3.60 6.15 6.83
CA ALA A 74 -3.76 5.56 5.51
C ALA A 74 -4.35 6.54 4.49
N LEU A 75 -5.32 7.36 4.91
CA LEU A 75 -5.86 8.45 4.10
C LEU A 75 -4.81 9.54 3.83
N GLY A 76 -4.02 9.91 4.83
CA GLY A 76 -2.93 10.89 4.68
C GLY A 76 -1.90 10.44 3.64
N VAL A 77 -1.47 9.19 3.73
CA VAL A 77 -0.56 8.54 2.77
C VAL A 77 -1.19 8.51 1.37
N SER A 78 -2.46 8.13 1.26
CA SER A 78 -3.20 8.07 -0.02
C SER A 78 -3.33 9.44 -0.69
N LEU A 79 -3.52 10.51 0.09
CA LEU A 79 -3.51 11.88 -0.41
C LEU A 79 -2.11 12.31 -0.87
N ALA A 80 -1.07 12.02 -0.09
CA ALA A 80 0.31 12.34 -0.46
C ALA A 80 0.78 11.59 -1.71
N ASN A 81 0.35 10.34 -1.87
CA ASN A 81 0.62 9.52 -3.05
C ASN A 81 -0.26 9.85 -4.26
N LYS A 82 -1.27 10.73 -4.11
CA LYS A 82 -2.26 11.05 -5.14
C LYS A 82 -2.97 9.80 -5.68
N CYS A 83 -3.50 8.96 -4.79
CA CYS A 83 -4.21 7.73 -5.14
C CYS A 83 -5.73 7.86 -4.91
N PRO A 84 -6.54 8.25 -5.93
CA PRO A 84 -7.97 8.49 -5.75
C PRO A 84 -8.75 7.26 -5.27
N PHE A 85 -8.40 6.08 -5.79
CA PHE A 85 -9.00 4.81 -5.39
C PHE A 85 -8.92 4.61 -3.87
N CYS A 86 -7.72 4.78 -3.30
CA CYS A 86 -7.50 4.57 -1.87
C CYS A 86 -8.09 5.72 -1.02
N VAL A 87 -8.07 6.96 -1.51
CA VAL A 87 -8.74 8.09 -0.84
C VAL A 87 -10.24 7.81 -0.66
N ASP A 88 -10.89 7.33 -1.71
CA ASP A 88 -12.31 6.94 -1.66
C ASP A 88 -12.52 5.75 -0.71
N ALA A 89 -11.65 4.73 -0.76
CA ALA A 89 -11.74 3.55 0.09
C ALA A 89 -11.63 3.90 1.58
N HIS A 90 -10.65 4.71 1.97
CA HIS A 90 -10.46 5.14 3.35
C HIS A 90 -11.58 6.07 3.83
N THR A 91 -12.17 6.88 2.94
CA THR A 91 -13.38 7.66 3.26
C THR A 91 -14.55 6.74 3.62
N VAL A 92 -14.76 5.65 2.87
CA VAL A 92 -15.79 4.63 3.18
C VAL A 92 -15.48 3.90 4.48
N LEU A 93 -14.22 3.51 4.72
CA LEU A 93 -13.81 2.82 5.95
C LEU A 93 -13.95 3.71 7.19
N LEU A 94 -13.72 5.03 7.09
CA LEU A 94 -14.01 5.99 8.16
C LEU A 94 -15.51 6.09 8.48
N HIS A 95 -16.41 5.85 7.51
CA HIS A 95 -17.82 5.65 7.87
C HIS A 95 -18.01 4.36 8.69
N ALA A 96 -17.30 3.28 8.36
CA ALA A 96 -17.44 2.01 9.07
C ALA A 96 -16.93 2.07 10.52
N THR A 97 -15.92 2.89 10.82
CA THR A 97 -15.48 3.13 12.22
C THR A 97 -16.57 3.82 13.07
N GLY A 98 -17.51 4.52 12.43
CA GLY A 98 -18.55 5.31 13.09
C GLY A 98 -18.33 6.81 13.02
N ASP A 99 -17.20 7.25 12.47
CA ASP A 99 -16.82 8.65 12.34
C ASP A 99 -17.45 9.31 11.10
N HIS A 100 -18.76 9.14 10.91
CA HIS A 100 -19.46 9.60 9.70
C HIS A 100 -19.29 11.10 9.41
N ALA A 101 -19.28 11.94 10.45
CA ALA A 101 -19.09 13.38 10.29
C ALA A 101 -17.66 13.72 9.86
N LEU A 102 -16.66 13.00 10.37
CA LEU A 102 -15.27 13.14 9.96
C LEU A 102 -15.09 12.70 8.50
N ALA A 103 -15.62 11.53 8.14
CA ALA A 103 -15.57 10.98 6.80
C ALA A 103 -16.14 11.95 5.75
N GLU A 104 -17.32 12.52 6.00
CA GLU A 104 -17.96 13.45 5.06
C GLU A 104 -17.25 14.80 4.95
N ARG A 105 -16.56 15.25 6.00
CA ARG A 105 -15.72 16.46 5.92
C ARG A 105 -14.49 16.20 5.06
N LEU A 106 -13.81 15.08 5.29
CA LEU A 106 -12.64 14.68 4.51
C LEU A 106 -13.01 14.43 3.04
N ALA A 107 -14.18 13.85 2.76
CA ALA A 107 -14.71 13.66 1.40
C ALA A 107 -14.92 14.99 0.65
N ARG A 108 -15.14 16.11 1.37
CA ARG A 108 -15.24 17.46 0.80
C ARG A 108 -13.91 18.21 0.75
N GLY A 109 -12.80 17.56 1.11
CA GLY A 109 -11.48 18.17 1.20
C GLY A 109 -11.30 19.09 2.42
N GLU A 110 -12.22 19.05 3.39
CA GLU A 110 -12.11 19.85 4.62
C GLU A 110 -11.19 19.17 5.65
N ALA A 111 -10.51 19.98 6.46
CA ALA A 111 -9.70 19.47 7.57
C ALA A 111 -10.56 18.87 8.70
N PRO A 112 -10.06 17.88 9.47
CA PRO A 112 -10.70 17.40 10.70
C PRO A 112 -11.01 18.53 11.69
N ARG A 113 -12.03 18.31 12.53
CA ARG A 113 -12.43 19.27 13.60
C ARG A 113 -11.59 19.06 14.86
N SER A 114 -11.29 17.79 15.14
CA SER A 114 -10.36 17.39 16.20
C SER A 114 -8.94 17.72 15.74
N GLU A 115 -8.20 18.44 16.59
CA GLU A 115 -6.80 18.75 16.37
C GLU A 115 -5.95 17.47 16.34
N GLU A 116 -6.27 16.49 17.17
CA GLU A 116 -5.63 15.17 17.16
C GLU A 116 -5.77 14.49 15.80
N HIS A 117 -6.99 14.42 15.26
CA HIS A 117 -7.23 13.84 13.95
C HIS A 117 -6.52 14.61 12.83
N ALA A 118 -6.45 15.95 12.94
CA ALA A 118 -5.72 16.78 11.99
C ALA A 118 -4.22 16.49 12.02
N ARG A 119 -3.62 16.33 13.21
CA ARG A 119 -2.20 15.97 13.37
C ARG A 119 -1.90 14.57 12.82
N VAL A 120 -2.74 13.57 13.10
CA VAL A 120 -2.57 12.21 12.56
C VAL A 120 -2.65 12.18 11.03
N LEU A 121 -3.63 12.88 10.45
CA LEU A 121 -3.76 12.99 8.99
C LEU A 121 -2.55 13.71 8.36
N ALA A 122 -2.10 14.80 8.96
CA ALA A 122 -0.93 15.55 8.50
C ALA A 122 0.35 14.71 8.61
N TRP A 123 0.51 13.97 9.70
CA TRP A 123 1.61 13.04 9.90
C TRP A 123 1.65 11.97 8.80
N GLY A 124 0.52 11.33 8.49
CA GLY A 124 0.43 10.36 7.38
C GLY A 124 0.73 10.96 6.01
N ARG A 125 0.48 12.26 5.77
CA ARG A 125 0.94 12.92 4.54
C ARG A 125 2.45 13.12 4.53
N HIS A 126 3.01 13.44 5.70
CA HIS A 126 4.43 13.77 5.86
C HIS A 126 5.33 12.54 5.72
N THR A 127 4.84 11.32 5.99
CA THR A 127 5.61 10.07 5.82
C THR A 127 6.09 9.83 4.38
N ARG A 128 5.51 10.51 3.38
CA ARG A 128 6.00 10.41 1.99
C ARG A 128 7.40 10.97 1.82
N VAL A 129 7.81 11.94 2.65
CA VAL A 129 9.10 12.63 2.53
C VAL A 129 10.18 11.80 3.22
N PRO A 130 11.12 11.19 2.50
CA PRO A 130 12.25 10.48 3.10
C PRO A 130 13.05 11.43 3.99
N GLY A 131 13.34 10.99 5.22
CA GLY A 131 14.08 11.78 6.21
C GLY A 131 13.24 12.83 6.94
N ALA A 132 11.92 12.87 6.72
CA ALA A 132 11.01 13.66 7.55
C ALA A 132 11.14 13.28 9.04
N ALA A 133 11.20 14.29 9.92
CA ALA A 133 11.11 14.06 11.35
C ALA A 133 9.68 13.61 11.70
N LEU A 134 9.50 12.33 11.99
CA LEU A 134 8.20 11.75 12.33
C LEU A 134 7.86 11.84 13.82
N ALA A 135 8.85 12.16 14.66
CA ALA A 135 8.70 12.40 16.09
C ALA A 135 8.64 13.91 16.42
N PRO A 136 7.92 14.31 17.49
CA PRO A 136 7.09 13.48 18.35
C PRO A 136 5.85 12.95 17.60
N TYR A 137 5.48 11.69 17.84
CA TYR A 137 4.31 11.10 17.20
C TYR A 137 3.02 11.77 17.68
N PRO A 138 2.02 11.97 16.81
CA PRO A 138 0.70 12.46 17.20
C PRO A 138 -0.17 11.36 17.85
N PHE A 139 0.43 10.24 18.24
CA PHE A 139 -0.16 9.06 18.89
C PHE A 139 0.83 8.49 19.92
N PRO A 140 0.39 7.66 20.88
CA PRO A 140 1.27 7.05 21.87
C PRO A 140 2.40 6.22 21.24
N ARG A 141 3.61 6.32 21.79
CA ARG A 141 4.82 5.69 21.22
C ARG A 141 4.70 4.17 21.14
N GLU A 142 4.00 3.54 22.08
CA GLU A 142 3.71 2.11 22.09
C GLU A 142 2.86 1.65 20.89
N HIS A 143 2.17 2.56 20.22
CA HIS A 143 1.40 2.28 19.01
C HIS A 143 2.23 2.43 17.72
N ALA A 144 3.49 2.88 17.81
CA ALA A 144 4.31 3.18 16.64
C ALA A 144 4.43 2.02 15.63
N PRO A 145 4.63 0.74 16.03
CA PRO A 145 4.67 -0.35 15.05
C PRO A 145 3.41 -0.44 14.19
N ALA A 146 2.23 -0.25 14.78
CA ALA A 146 0.97 -0.31 14.05
C ALA A 146 0.77 0.88 13.11
N TYR A 147 1.13 2.09 13.53
CA TYR A 147 0.96 3.31 12.73
C TYR A 147 2.02 3.41 11.61
N LEU A 148 3.28 3.07 11.88
CA LEU A 148 4.34 3.00 10.87
C LEU A 148 4.06 1.88 9.86
N GLY A 149 3.70 0.68 10.32
CA GLY A 149 3.29 -0.41 9.43
C GLY A 149 2.09 -0.03 8.56
N THR A 150 1.13 0.73 9.10
CA THR A 150 0.01 1.26 8.32
C THR A 150 0.49 2.27 7.27
N ALA A 151 1.40 3.18 7.61
CA ALA A 151 1.92 4.12 6.63
C ALA A 151 2.65 3.39 5.49
N LEU A 152 3.54 2.46 5.82
CA LEU A 152 4.33 1.68 4.85
C LEU A 152 3.45 0.78 3.97
N THR A 153 2.46 0.08 4.55
CA THR A 153 1.55 -0.77 3.77
C THR A 153 0.76 0.05 2.74
N PHE A 154 0.36 1.28 3.07
CA PHE A 154 -0.34 2.13 2.11
C PHE A 154 0.58 2.84 1.13
N HIS A 155 1.84 3.10 1.47
CA HIS A 155 2.84 3.47 0.46
C HIS A 155 3.02 2.38 -0.60
N PHE A 156 2.93 1.10 -0.22
CA PHE A 156 2.92 -0.01 -1.17
C PHE A 156 1.58 -0.12 -1.93
N ILE A 157 0.46 -0.28 -1.21
CA ILE A 157 -0.87 -0.52 -1.81
C ILE A 157 -1.30 0.62 -2.72
N ASN A 158 -1.02 1.89 -2.37
CA ASN A 158 -1.36 3.01 -3.25
C ASN A 158 -0.65 2.91 -4.60
N ARG A 159 0.60 2.44 -4.62
CA ARG A 159 1.38 2.29 -5.85
C ARG A 159 0.87 1.13 -6.70
N ILE A 160 0.56 -0.01 -6.08
CA ILE A 160 -0.13 -1.12 -6.74
C ILE A 160 -1.47 -0.66 -7.33
N ALA A 161 -2.31 0.01 -6.54
CA ALA A 161 -3.61 0.47 -6.99
C ALA A 161 -3.50 1.48 -8.14
N SER A 162 -2.64 2.48 -8.03
CA SER A 162 -2.47 3.49 -9.08
C SER A 162 -1.85 2.92 -10.37
N ALA A 163 -1.02 1.89 -10.28
CA ALA A 163 -0.39 1.25 -11.44
C ALA A 163 -1.35 0.28 -12.15
N LEU A 164 -2.04 -0.56 -11.39
CA LEU A 164 -2.72 -1.75 -11.90
C LEU A 164 -4.23 -1.74 -11.75
N LEU A 165 -4.83 -0.69 -11.18
CA LEU A 165 -6.28 -0.53 -11.08
C LEU A 165 -6.77 0.75 -11.76
N THR A 166 -8.03 0.72 -12.20
CA THR A 166 -8.76 1.93 -12.55
C THR A 166 -8.96 2.79 -11.29
N GLU A 167 -9.06 4.10 -11.45
CA GLU A 167 -9.18 5.04 -10.32
C GLU A 167 -10.49 4.90 -9.51
N ASN A 168 -11.50 4.23 -10.08
CA ASN A 168 -12.81 4.11 -9.45
C ASN A 168 -12.86 2.94 -8.47
N LEU A 169 -13.20 3.23 -7.21
CA LEU A 169 -13.47 2.20 -6.20
C LEU A 169 -14.69 1.35 -6.54
N LEU A 170 -15.79 2.00 -6.95
CA LEU A 170 -17.04 1.34 -7.34
C LEU A 170 -17.35 1.60 -8.81
N PRO A 171 -18.11 0.71 -9.47
CA PRO A 171 -18.54 0.90 -10.85
C PRO A 171 -19.15 2.28 -11.09
N ALA A 172 -18.79 2.90 -12.22
CA ALA A 172 -19.24 4.23 -12.62
C ALA A 172 -18.99 5.35 -11.59
N GLY A 173 -18.05 5.16 -10.65
CA GLY A 173 -17.75 6.18 -9.64
C GLY A 173 -18.83 6.35 -8.58
N ALA A 174 -19.66 5.31 -8.35
CA ALA A 174 -20.80 5.38 -7.42
C ALA A 174 -20.41 5.78 -5.98
N GLN A 175 -19.15 5.56 -5.58
CA GLN A 175 -18.62 6.00 -4.29
C GLN A 175 -18.62 7.53 -4.10
N ARG A 176 -18.80 8.32 -5.16
CA ARG A 176 -18.91 9.78 -5.07
C ARG A 176 -20.22 10.23 -4.42
N PHE A 177 -21.23 9.37 -4.38
CA PHE A 177 -22.51 9.67 -3.72
C PHE A 177 -22.46 9.36 -2.21
N ARG A 178 -22.81 10.35 -1.39
CA ARG A 178 -22.88 10.23 0.08
C ARG A 178 -23.71 9.03 0.56
N ALA A 179 -24.86 8.81 -0.07
CA ALA A 179 -25.74 7.70 0.29
C ALA A 179 -25.06 6.34 0.09
N VAL A 180 -24.28 6.19 -0.98
CA VAL A 180 -23.53 4.97 -1.29
C VAL A 180 -22.43 4.76 -0.26
N ARG A 181 -21.60 5.78 0.02
CA ARG A 181 -20.53 5.67 1.04
C ARG A 181 -21.08 5.33 2.41
N SER A 182 -22.16 6.01 2.83
CA SER A 182 -22.78 5.76 4.12
C SER A 182 -23.37 4.35 4.22
N LEU A 183 -23.99 3.86 3.14
CA LEU A 183 -24.51 2.49 3.09
C LEU A 183 -23.37 1.46 3.17
N ALA A 184 -22.34 1.61 2.34
CA ALA A 184 -21.17 0.73 2.34
C ALA A 184 -20.44 0.73 3.70
N GLY A 185 -20.30 1.90 4.32
CA GLY A 185 -19.73 2.00 5.67
C GLY A 185 -20.57 1.25 6.71
N ARG A 186 -21.91 1.36 6.65
CA ARG A 186 -22.81 0.63 7.57
C ARG A 186 -22.73 -0.89 7.40
N THR A 187 -22.60 -1.39 6.16
CA THR A 187 -22.46 -2.83 5.92
C THR A 187 -21.15 -3.39 6.47
N LEU A 188 -20.08 -2.59 6.47
CA LEU A 188 -18.76 -2.98 6.98
C LEU A 188 -18.57 -2.71 8.48
N ALA A 189 -19.46 -1.92 9.11
CA ALA A 189 -19.26 -1.42 10.48
C ALA A 189 -19.04 -2.53 11.52
N ARG A 190 -19.76 -3.65 11.42
CA ARG A 190 -19.59 -4.79 12.35
C ARG A 190 -18.19 -5.39 12.26
N THR A 191 -17.68 -5.57 11.04
CA THR A 191 -16.37 -6.17 10.80
C THR A 191 -15.25 -5.20 11.18
N VAL A 192 -15.33 -3.95 10.73
CA VAL A 192 -14.30 -2.91 11.00
C VAL A 192 -14.13 -2.64 12.49
N ARG A 193 -15.20 -2.77 13.29
CA ARG A 193 -15.18 -2.54 14.74
C ARG A 193 -14.86 -3.80 15.54
N ARG A 194 -14.74 -4.96 14.90
CA ARG A 194 -14.42 -6.20 15.60
C ARG A 194 -12.95 -6.17 16.03
N PRO A 195 -12.63 -6.48 17.30
CA PRO A 195 -11.26 -6.69 17.72
C PRO A 195 -10.62 -7.84 16.95
N ALA A 196 -9.40 -7.65 16.44
CA ALA A 196 -8.61 -8.70 15.81
C ALA A 196 -7.40 -9.03 16.68
N ARG A 197 -7.07 -10.32 16.80
CA ARG A 197 -5.86 -10.76 17.47
C ARG A 197 -4.65 -10.62 16.54
N PRO A 198 -3.54 -10.03 16.99
CA PRO A 198 -2.29 -10.02 16.23
C PRO A 198 -1.77 -11.43 15.96
N GLY A 199 -1.05 -11.60 14.85
CA GLY A 199 -0.30 -12.79 14.47
C GLY A 199 -1.02 -13.77 13.55
N LEU A 200 -2.33 -13.67 13.35
CA LEU A 200 -3.07 -14.68 12.58
C LEU A 200 -2.69 -14.72 11.09
N ALA A 201 -2.25 -13.61 10.49
CA ALA A 201 -1.80 -13.64 9.10
C ALA A 201 -0.38 -14.19 8.94
N LEU A 202 0.39 -14.36 10.02
CA LEU A 202 1.76 -14.89 9.93
C LEU A 202 1.79 -16.36 9.48
N ALA A 203 0.71 -17.10 9.72
CA ALA A 203 0.58 -18.48 9.24
C ALA A 203 0.51 -18.59 7.71
N LEU A 204 0.26 -17.48 7.01
CA LEU A 204 0.24 -17.40 5.54
C LEU A 204 1.63 -17.14 4.95
N LEU A 205 2.64 -16.88 5.79
CA LEU A 205 3.97 -16.48 5.34
C LEU A 205 4.91 -17.66 5.31
N ASP A 206 5.67 -17.78 4.23
CA ASP A 206 6.73 -18.77 4.13
C ASP A 206 7.93 -18.34 4.98
N HIS A 207 8.28 -19.18 5.96
CA HIS A 207 9.50 -19.08 6.79
C HIS A 207 9.80 -17.67 7.32
N PRO A 208 8.93 -17.07 8.18
CA PRO A 208 9.22 -15.77 8.77
C PRO A 208 10.43 -15.88 9.73
N ASP A 209 11.55 -15.23 9.38
CA ASP A 209 12.70 -15.09 10.27
C ASP A 209 12.56 -13.83 11.13
N ALA A 210 12.60 -14.02 12.45
CA ALA A 210 12.58 -12.92 13.41
C ALA A 210 13.81 -12.01 13.32
N GLY A 211 14.94 -12.51 12.82
CA GLY A 211 16.16 -11.73 12.62
C GLY A 211 16.05 -10.68 11.51
N GLU A 212 15.08 -10.83 10.60
CA GLU A 212 14.88 -9.89 9.47
C GLU A 212 13.86 -8.79 9.80
N ALA A 213 13.19 -8.87 10.95
CA ALA A 213 12.21 -7.86 11.36
C ALA A 213 12.91 -6.54 11.73
N PRO A 214 12.47 -5.39 11.20
CA PRO A 214 13.10 -4.12 11.48
C PRO A 214 12.87 -3.67 12.93
N ALA A 215 13.84 -2.96 13.50
CA ALA A 215 13.84 -2.57 14.92
C ALA A 215 12.61 -1.74 15.33
N TRP A 216 12.12 -0.85 14.45
CA TRP A 216 10.94 -0.02 14.72
C TRP A 216 9.66 -0.84 14.95
N ALA A 217 9.62 -2.10 14.49
CA ALA A 217 8.47 -2.96 14.68
C ALA A 217 8.40 -3.56 16.10
N GLY A 218 9.46 -3.42 16.92
CA GLY A 218 9.46 -3.77 18.34
C GLY A 218 9.07 -5.23 18.64
N GLY A 219 9.45 -6.17 17.75
CA GLY A 219 9.10 -7.60 17.89
C GLY A 219 7.62 -7.93 17.65
N THR A 220 6.81 -6.98 17.16
CA THR A 220 5.41 -7.24 16.83
C THR A 220 5.26 -8.01 15.51
N PRO A 221 4.12 -8.68 15.27
CA PRO A 221 3.82 -9.33 13.98
C PRO A 221 3.97 -8.43 12.75
N VAL A 222 3.87 -7.09 12.91
CA VAL A 222 4.07 -6.13 11.83
C VAL A 222 5.46 -6.26 11.21
N GLY A 223 6.50 -6.48 12.02
CA GLY A 223 7.88 -6.57 11.54
C GLY A 223 8.11 -7.79 10.65
N LEU A 224 7.59 -8.94 11.05
CA LEU A 224 7.66 -10.18 10.27
C LEU A 224 6.91 -10.05 8.95
N ALA A 225 5.72 -9.45 8.96
CA ALA A 225 4.95 -9.22 7.75
C ALA A 225 5.62 -8.22 6.80
N TYR A 226 6.26 -7.17 7.34
CA TYR A 226 7.04 -6.20 6.55
C TYR A 226 8.25 -6.89 5.89
N ALA A 227 9.04 -7.64 6.66
CA ALA A 227 10.22 -8.34 6.15
C ALA A 227 9.84 -9.34 5.04
N ALA A 228 8.74 -10.07 5.20
CA ALA A 228 8.25 -10.99 4.18
C ALA A 228 7.85 -10.25 2.89
N LEU A 229 7.19 -9.10 3.01
CA LEU A 229 6.80 -8.30 1.83
C LEU A 229 8.01 -7.69 1.13
N LEU A 230 9.00 -7.20 1.89
CA LEU A 230 10.26 -6.70 1.36
C LEU A 230 10.97 -7.77 0.53
N ARG A 231 11.17 -8.98 1.10
CA ARG A 231 11.81 -10.09 0.37
C ARG A 231 11.07 -10.45 -0.90
N ALA A 232 9.74 -10.60 -0.82
CA ALA A 232 8.92 -10.94 -1.97
C ALA A 232 8.99 -9.86 -3.07
N ALA A 233 8.91 -8.58 -2.70
CA ALA A 233 8.97 -7.48 -3.66
C ALA A 233 10.36 -7.32 -4.30
N LEU A 234 11.44 -7.50 -3.53
CA LEU A 234 12.81 -7.43 -4.05
C LEU A 234 13.13 -8.56 -5.05
N SER A 235 12.44 -9.69 -5.00
CA SER A 235 12.60 -10.74 -6.01
C SER A 235 12.26 -10.27 -7.44
N GLY A 236 11.45 -9.22 -7.58
CA GLY A 236 11.14 -8.60 -8.87
C GLY A 236 12.32 -7.94 -9.57
N ALA A 237 13.44 -7.69 -8.87
CA ALA A 237 14.70 -7.22 -9.48
C ALA A 237 15.19 -8.16 -10.59
N GLY A 238 14.95 -9.48 -10.46
CA GLY A 238 15.35 -10.48 -11.45
C GLY A 238 14.66 -10.33 -12.83
N LEU A 239 13.70 -9.42 -12.97
CA LEU A 239 13.07 -9.05 -14.25
C LEU A 239 13.81 -7.92 -14.99
N LEU A 240 14.90 -7.42 -14.40
CA LEU A 240 15.76 -6.37 -14.92
C LEU A 240 17.20 -6.90 -15.09
N ASP A 241 17.93 -6.36 -16.05
CA ASP A 241 19.38 -6.57 -16.09
C ASP A 241 20.09 -5.77 -14.98
N THR A 242 21.35 -6.09 -14.71
CA THR A 242 22.13 -5.47 -13.62
C THR A 242 22.21 -3.96 -13.76
N ASP A 243 22.46 -3.46 -14.98
CA ASP A 243 22.57 -2.02 -15.23
C ASP A 243 21.22 -1.31 -14.98
N ASP A 244 20.08 -1.96 -15.27
CA ASP A 244 18.73 -1.44 -15.03
C ASP A 244 18.45 -1.39 -13.52
N GLN A 245 18.84 -2.43 -12.77
CA GLN A 245 18.71 -2.48 -11.31
C GLN A 245 19.49 -1.33 -10.66
N GLU A 246 20.78 -1.20 -11.00
CA GLU A 246 21.64 -0.14 -10.46
C GLU A 246 21.09 1.26 -10.74
N LEU A 247 20.56 1.50 -11.95
CA LEU A 247 19.96 2.79 -12.30
C LEU A 247 18.72 3.09 -11.44
N VAL A 248 17.82 2.12 -11.31
CA VAL A 248 16.55 2.29 -10.56
C VAL A 248 16.85 2.58 -9.09
N GLU A 249 17.77 1.82 -8.50
CA GLU A 249 18.17 1.97 -7.10
C GLU A 249 18.86 3.30 -6.83
N ALA A 250 19.77 3.74 -7.71
CA ALA A 250 20.44 5.03 -7.60
C ALA A 250 19.45 6.21 -7.62
N ILE A 251 18.49 6.20 -8.56
CA ILE A 251 17.47 7.26 -8.64
C ILE A 251 16.57 7.28 -7.39
N LEU A 252 16.24 6.11 -6.84
CA LEU A 252 15.37 6.02 -5.65
C LEU A 252 16.09 6.37 -4.36
N GLN A 253 17.40 6.13 -4.26
CA GLN A 253 18.23 6.63 -3.16
C GLN A 253 18.20 8.16 -3.09
N ASP A 254 18.29 8.85 -4.23
CA ASP A 254 18.28 10.32 -4.29
C ASP A 254 16.88 10.94 -4.22
N TRP A 255 15.82 10.12 -4.27
CA TRP A 255 14.45 10.61 -4.22
C TRP A 255 14.10 11.24 -2.86
N ASP A 256 13.47 12.40 -2.91
CA ASP A 256 13.14 13.27 -1.78
C ASP A 256 11.64 13.27 -1.39
N GLY A 257 10.84 12.39 -2.00
CA GLY A 257 9.40 12.35 -1.78
C GLY A 257 8.58 13.13 -2.82
N ALA A 258 9.21 13.97 -3.65
CA ALA A 258 8.52 14.79 -4.63
C ALA A 258 7.82 13.95 -5.70
N HIS A 259 6.77 14.50 -6.29
CA HIS A 259 6.19 13.95 -7.51
C HIS A 259 7.01 14.41 -8.71
N PRO A 260 7.32 13.52 -9.68
CA PRO A 260 8.04 13.91 -10.88
C PRO A 260 7.37 15.08 -11.63
N PRO A 261 8.13 15.96 -12.30
CA PRO A 261 7.57 17.02 -13.13
C PRO A 261 6.72 16.47 -14.29
N LEU A 262 5.95 17.34 -14.94
CA LEU A 262 5.09 16.96 -16.06
C LEU A 262 5.90 16.32 -17.20
N SER A 263 7.07 16.88 -17.53
CA SER A 263 8.05 16.19 -18.38
C SER A 263 8.69 15.05 -17.57
N LEU A 264 8.64 13.82 -18.07
CA LEU A 264 9.37 12.69 -17.49
C LEU A 264 10.87 12.74 -17.85
N SER A 265 11.45 13.94 -17.89
CA SER A 265 12.88 14.15 -18.07
C SER A 265 13.64 13.46 -16.94
N GLY A 266 14.58 12.58 -17.28
CA GLY A 266 15.31 11.75 -16.31
C GLY A 266 14.73 10.35 -16.11
N PHE A 267 13.55 10.04 -16.66
CA PHE A 267 13.09 8.65 -16.75
C PHE A 267 13.73 7.96 -17.96
N PRO A 268 14.05 6.65 -17.86
CA PRO A 268 14.56 5.89 -18.99
C PRO A 268 13.60 5.91 -20.18
N ASP A 269 14.15 5.83 -21.39
CA ASP A 269 13.35 5.68 -22.60
C ASP A 269 12.67 4.31 -22.61
N ARG A 270 11.39 4.28 -23.00
CA ARG A 270 10.59 3.05 -22.97
C ARG A 270 11.05 2.00 -24.00
N ARG A 271 11.76 2.41 -25.07
CA ARG A 271 12.27 1.51 -26.11
C ARG A 271 13.62 0.93 -25.73
N GLU A 272 14.41 1.68 -24.99
CA GLU A 272 15.77 1.29 -24.60
C GLU A 272 15.77 0.50 -23.29
N ARG A 273 15.08 1.00 -22.25
CA ARG A 273 15.08 0.41 -20.90
C ARG A 273 13.64 0.31 -20.34
N PRO A 274 12.75 -0.47 -21.01
CA PRO A 274 11.33 -0.56 -20.62
C PRO A 274 11.11 -1.03 -19.18
N GLY A 275 11.96 -1.95 -18.70
CA GLY A 275 11.89 -2.51 -17.35
C GLY A 275 12.20 -1.47 -16.28
N ALA A 276 13.38 -0.85 -16.35
CA ALA A 276 13.76 0.24 -15.44
C ALA A 276 12.74 1.39 -15.44
N ARG A 277 12.20 1.74 -16.62
CA ARG A 277 11.16 2.75 -16.74
C ARG A 277 9.89 2.38 -15.97
N LEU A 278 9.39 1.17 -16.13
CA LEU A 278 8.19 0.71 -15.41
C LEU A 278 8.41 0.67 -13.90
N ALA A 279 9.58 0.18 -13.43
CA ALA A 279 9.92 0.17 -12.01
C ALA A 279 9.93 1.59 -11.42
N LEU A 280 10.59 2.55 -12.08
CA LEU A 280 10.62 3.95 -11.63
C LEU A 280 9.25 4.62 -11.67
N LEU A 281 8.44 4.33 -12.69
CA LEU A 281 7.06 4.83 -12.75
C LEU A 281 6.23 4.25 -11.61
N ALA A 282 6.30 2.94 -11.35
CA ALA A 282 5.62 2.30 -10.23
C ALA A 282 6.02 2.92 -8.88
N ALA A 283 7.31 3.26 -8.73
CA ALA A 283 7.87 3.87 -7.53
C ALA A 283 7.44 5.33 -7.32
N LEU A 284 7.51 6.17 -8.36
CA LEU A 284 7.45 7.63 -8.21
C LEU A 284 6.14 8.24 -8.69
N ALA A 285 5.55 7.69 -9.74
CA ALA A 285 4.35 8.20 -10.41
C ALA A 285 3.52 7.07 -11.06
N PRO A 286 2.99 6.10 -10.29
CA PRO A 286 2.34 4.89 -10.82
C PRO A 286 1.12 5.21 -11.69
N TYR A 287 0.43 6.32 -11.39
CA TYR A 287 -0.69 6.83 -12.17
C TYR A 287 -0.31 7.28 -13.59
N ARG A 288 0.98 7.38 -13.92
CA ARG A 288 1.50 7.75 -15.24
C ARG A 288 1.92 6.57 -16.11
N ILE A 289 1.82 5.34 -15.62
CA ILE A 289 2.05 4.14 -16.45
C ILE A 289 0.99 4.12 -17.55
N THR A 290 1.44 3.96 -18.80
CA THR A 290 0.60 3.93 -20.01
C THR A 290 0.56 2.54 -20.64
N ASP A 291 -0.42 2.29 -21.51
CA ASP A 291 -0.48 1.07 -22.32
C ASP A 291 0.81 0.88 -23.13
N GLU A 292 1.41 1.95 -23.65
CA GLU A 292 2.65 1.87 -24.41
C GLU A 292 3.87 1.58 -23.52
N ASP A 293 3.87 1.97 -22.24
CA ASP A 293 4.94 1.58 -21.31
C ASP A 293 4.88 0.07 -21.03
N VAL A 294 3.68 -0.46 -20.77
CA VAL A 294 3.49 -1.90 -20.53
C VAL A 294 3.78 -2.70 -21.80
N ALA A 295 3.27 -2.28 -22.96
CA ALA A 295 3.49 -2.96 -24.22
C ALA A 295 4.97 -3.00 -24.64
N ALA A 296 5.75 -1.97 -24.31
CA ALA A 296 7.18 -1.97 -24.59
C ALA A 296 7.96 -2.99 -23.75
N TRP A 297 7.50 -3.29 -22.53
CA TRP A 297 8.11 -4.28 -21.65
C TRP A 297 7.56 -5.69 -21.83
N ARG A 298 6.28 -5.84 -22.15
CA ARG A 298 5.58 -7.13 -22.20
C ARG A 298 6.06 -7.95 -23.40
N ARG A 299 6.76 -9.05 -23.11
CA ARG A 299 7.20 -10.08 -24.07
C ARG A 299 6.39 -11.38 -23.86
N PRO A 300 6.40 -12.35 -24.79
CA PRO A 300 5.68 -13.62 -24.62
C PRO A 300 5.99 -14.36 -23.30
N GLU A 301 7.22 -14.25 -22.81
CA GLU A 301 7.69 -14.82 -21.55
C GLU A 301 7.26 -14.04 -20.30
N HIS A 302 6.87 -12.77 -20.44
CA HIS A 302 6.43 -11.93 -19.34
C HIS A 302 4.92 -12.11 -19.12
N THR A 303 4.54 -12.63 -17.96
CA THR A 303 3.15 -12.89 -17.58
C THR A 303 2.63 -11.81 -16.62
N ASP A 304 1.37 -11.92 -16.18
CA ASP A 304 0.80 -11.03 -15.16
C ASP A 304 1.54 -11.14 -13.84
N HIS A 305 1.99 -12.35 -13.49
CA HIS A 305 2.90 -12.58 -12.38
C HIS A 305 4.15 -11.71 -12.51
N CYS A 306 4.80 -11.72 -13.68
CA CYS A 306 5.99 -10.89 -13.92
C CYS A 306 5.67 -9.39 -13.80
N LEU A 307 4.56 -8.92 -14.38
CA LEU A 307 4.21 -7.50 -14.32
C LEU A 307 3.94 -7.04 -12.87
N VAL A 308 3.21 -7.85 -12.11
CA VAL A 308 2.93 -7.59 -10.69
C VAL A 308 4.22 -7.54 -9.88
N HIS A 309 5.17 -8.44 -10.12
CA HIS A 309 6.48 -8.41 -9.48
C HIS A 309 7.31 -7.17 -9.83
N LEU A 310 7.36 -6.77 -11.10
CA LEU A 310 8.11 -5.58 -11.49
C LEU A 310 7.52 -4.30 -10.89
N VAL A 311 6.18 -4.19 -10.89
CA VAL A 311 5.48 -3.06 -10.25
C VAL A 311 5.68 -3.09 -8.74
N ALA A 312 5.61 -4.27 -8.11
CA ALA A 312 5.85 -4.43 -6.68
C ALA A 312 7.30 -4.07 -6.29
N TYR A 313 8.29 -4.46 -7.09
CA TYR A 313 9.69 -4.10 -6.90
C TYR A 313 9.87 -2.58 -6.87
N GLY A 314 9.43 -1.88 -7.92
CA GLY A 314 9.49 -0.41 -7.95
C GLY A 314 8.71 0.23 -6.80
N ALA A 315 7.50 -0.28 -6.50
CA ALA A 315 6.71 0.21 -5.39
C ALA A 315 7.42 0.07 -4.04
N PHE A 316 8.10 -1.05 -3.82
CA PHE A 316 8.76 -1.36 -2.56
C PHE A 316 10.10 -0.65 -2.40
N LEU A 317 10.87 -0.42 -3.47
CA LEU A 317 12.07 0.43 -3.37
C LEU A 317 11.75 1.84 -2.86
N ALA A 318 10.59 2.40 -3.25
CA ALA A 318 10.15 3.68 -2.69
C ALA A 318 9.67 3.57 -1.23
N VAL A 319 9.13 2.42 -0.82
CA VAL A 319 8.77 2.13 0.58
C VAL A 319 10.04 1.99 1.43
N ASP A 320 11.04 1.26 0.92
CA ASP A 320 12.34 1.03 1.54
C ASP A 320 13.11 2.34 1.72
N ARG A 321 13.11 3.22 0.71
CA ARG A 321 13.67 4.57 0.84
C ARG A 321 13.04 5.37 1.97
N ILE A 322 11.71 5.31 2.11
CA ILE A 322 10.97 5.97 3.20
C ILE A 322 11.36 5.34 4.54
N GLU A 323 11.37 4.01 4.61
CA GLU A 323 11.67 3.22 5.81
C GLU A 323 13.08 3.46 6.35
N SER A 324 14.08 3.27 5.49
CA SER A 324 15.50 3.41 5.84
C SER A 324 15.82 4.78 6.41
N SER A 325 15.12 5.82 5.93
CA SER A 325 15.34 7.20 6.36
C SER A 325 14.86 7.48 7.79
N PHE A 326 13.75 6.89 8.23
CA PHE A 326 13.31 7.05 9.63
C PHE A 326 13.99 6.05 10.57
N SER A 327 14.37 4.85 10.10
CA SER A 327 15.14 3.88 10.89
C SER A 327 16.52 4.42 11.27
N ALA A 328 17.16 5.19 10.38
CA ALA A 328 18.39 5.92 10.69
C ALA A 328 18.19 6.96 11.81
N GLN A 329 17.07 7.68 11.83
CA GLN A 329 16.76 8.67 12.86
C GLN A 329 16.49 8.03 14.23
N ILE A 330 15.71 6.95 14.27
CA ILE A 330 15.42 6.19 15.50
C ILE A 330 16.72 5.65 16.11
N SER A 331 17.65 5.18 15.27
CA SER A 331 18.95 4.68 15.74
C SER A 331 19.85 5.80 16.30
N GLN A 332 19.75 7.02 15.77
CA GLN A 332 20.49 8.18 16.27
C GLN A 332 19.92 8.73 17.58
N GLU A 333 18.62 8.62 17.82
CA GLU A 333 17.98 9.04 19.09
C GLU A 333 18.21 8.04 20.26
N ALA A 334 18.64 6.81 19.97
CA ALA A 334 18.88 5.76 20.96
C ALA A 334 20.32 5.74 21.53
N VAL A 335 21.20 6.61 21.03
CA VAL A 335 22.60 6.81 21.47
C VAL A 335 22.70 8.07 22.32
#